data_AF-A0A951DWY2-F1
#
_entry.id   AF-A0A951DWY2-F1
#
_cell.length_a   1.000
_cell.length_b   1.000
_cell.length_c   1.000
_cell.angle_alpha   90.00
_cell.angle_beta   90.00
_cell.angle_gamma   90.00
#
_symmetry.space_group_name_H-M   'P 1'
#
loop_
_entity.id
_entity.type
_entity.pdbx_description
1 polymer ?
#
loop_
_entity_poly.entity_id
_entity_poly.type
_entity_poly.pdbx_seq_one_letter_code
_entity_poly.pdbx_strand_id
1 'polypeptide(L)' 'NQNRTDLIINPVKIAEAYWYLHTQDKSCWTHELQLTPFAAKPSY' A
#
# COMPACT_ATOMS: atom_id res chain seq x y z
N ASN A 1 -23.06 15.00 1.00
CA ASN A 1 -22.49 14.24 -0.14
C ASN A 1 -20.97 14.05 0.00
N GLN A 2 -20.45 13.56 1.14
CA GLN A 2 -19.04 13.75 1.46
C GLN A 2 -18.31 12.47 1.90
N ASN A 3 -17.08 12.34 1.36
CA ASN A 3 -15.97 11.44 1.71
C ASN A 3 -16.05 9.97 1.28
N ARG A 4 -15.86 9.74 -0.02
CA ARG A 4 -15.45 8.44 -0.60
C ARG A 4 -13.94 8.16 -0.50
N THR A 5 -13.18 8.99 0.21
CA THR A 5 -11.72 8.89 0.32
C THR A 5 -11.24 7.55 0.88
N ASP A 6 -12.04 6.90 1.73
CA ASP A 6 -11.65 5.63 2.35
C ASP A 6 -11.80 4.42 1.40
N LEU A 7 -12.42 4.63 0.24
CA LEU A 7 -12.64 3.61 -0.78
C LEU A 7 -11.45 3.45 -1.74
N ILE A 8 -10.52 4.42 -1.79
CA ILE A 8 -9.41 4.44 -2.74
C ILE A 8 -8.11 4.75 -1.98
N ILE A 9 -7.01 4.11 -2.36
CA ILE A 9 -5.70 4.37 -1.74
C ILE A 9 -5.17 5.73 -2.22
N ASN A 10 -4.66 6.52 -1.28
CA ASN A 10 -3.94 7.75 -1.60
C ASN A 10 -2.65 7.41 -2.39
N PRO A 11 -2.43 7.99 -3.59
CA PRO A 11 -1.25 7.71 -4.41
C PRO A 11 0.08 8.00 -3.69
N VAL A 12 0.11 8.96 -2.76
CA VAL A 12 1.31 9.25 -1.94
C VAL A 12 1.68 8.04 -1.08
N LYS A 13 0.69 7.31 -0.55
CA LYS A 13 0.93 6.11 0.26
C LYS A 13 1.42 4.93 -0.57
N ILE A 14 1.02 4.86 -1.83
CA ILE A 14 1.57 3.89 -2.79
C ILE A 14 3.06 4.19 -3.03
N ALA A 15 3.42 5.47 -3.24
CA ALA A 15 4.81 5.88 -3.43
C ALA A 15 5.68 5.62 -2.18
N GLU A 16 5.16 5.89 -0.98
CA GLU A 16 5.85 5.57 0.28
C GLU A 16 6.12 4.06 0.42
N ALA A 17 5.14 3.21 0.09
CA ALA A 17 5.31 1.76 0.12
C ALA A 17 6.39 1.29 -0.87
N TYR A 18 6.44 1.87 -2.06
CA TYR A 18 7.50 1.59 -3.03
C TYR A 18 8.87 2.03 -2.51
N TRP A 19 8.96 3.23 -1.93
CA TRP A 19 10.20 3.74 -1.35
C TRP A 19 10.71 2.83 -0.22
N TYR A 20 9.81 2.37 0.65
CA TYR A 20 10.14 1.41 1.70
C TYR A 20 10.76 0.12 1.13
N LEU A 21 10.15 -0.45 0.07
CA LEU A 21 10.68 -1.62 -0.63
C LEU A 21 12.06 -1.35 -1.26
N HIS A 22 12.26 -0.17 -1.85
CA HIS A 22 13.54 0.21 -2.45
C HIS A 22 14.67 0.31 -1.41
N THR A 23 14.36 0.75 -0.19
CA THR A 23 15.34 0.94 0.88
C THR A 23 15.50 -0.26 1.82
N GLN A 24 15.01 -1.44 1.43
CA GLN A 24 15.15 -2.64 2.27
C GLN A 24 16.63 -2.99 2.49
N ASP A 25 16.93 -3.49 3.69
CA ASP A 25 18.24 -4.07 3.94
C ASP A 25 18.48 -5.25 3.00
N LYS A 26 19.75 -5.47 2.62
CA LYS A 26 20.11 -6.52 1.66
C LYS A 26 19.79 -7.93 2.13
N SER A 27 19.63 -8.13 3.44
CA SER A 27 19.19 -9.41 4.03
C SER A 27 17.69 -9.67 3.88
N CYS A 28 16.91 -8.67 3.49
CA CYS A 28 15.46 -8.76 3.34
C CYS A 28 15.04 -8.75 1.87
N TRP A 29 14.02 -9.56 1.57
CA TRP A 29 13.34 -9.53 0.27
C TRP A 29 11.84 -9.70 0.47
N THR A 30 11.08 -8.76 -0.09
CA THR A 30 9.63 -8.90 -0.19
C THR A 30 9.26 -9.40 -1.58
N HIS A 31 8.66 -10.59 -1.63
CA HIS A 31 8.18 -11.17 -2.88
C HIS A 31 6.92 -10.46 -3.40
N GLU A 32 5.98 -10.16 -2.50
CA GLU A 32 4.72 -9.50 -2.83
C GLU A 32 4.28 -8.58 -1.69
N LEU A 33 3.70 -7.43 -2.06
CA LEU A 33 3.08 -6.49 -1.15
C LEU A 33 1.71 -6.09 -1.70
N GLN A 34 0.65 -6.53 -1.05
CA GLN A 34 -0.72 -6.13 -1.40
C GLN A 34 -1.13 -4.88 -0.60
N LEU A 35 -1.48 -3.82 -1.30
CA LEU A 35 -2.05 -2.60 -0.71
C LEU A 35 -3.55 -2.57 -0.98
N THR A 36 -4.35 -2.47 0.08
CA THR A 36 -5.81 -2.37 -0.01
C THR A 36 -6.32 -1.14 0.75
N PRO A 37 -7.33 -0.42 0.23
CA PRO A 37 -8.00 0.64 0.98
C PRO A 37 -8.57 0.11 2.30
N PHE A 38 -8.66 0.96 3.32
CA PHE A 38 -9.17 0.57 4.63
C PHE A 38 -10.61 0.01 4.58
N ALA A 39 -11.45 0.57 3.70
CA ALA A 39 -12.82 0.12 3.53
C ALA A 39 -12.97 -1.20 2.74
N ALA A 40 -11.88 -1.70 2.14
CA ALA A 40 -11.90 -2.92 1.33
C ALA A 40 -11.39 -4.12 2.12
N LYS A 41 -12.07 -5.26 1.97
CA LYS A 41 -11.57 -6.53 2.51
C LYS A 41 -10.47 -7.07 1.58
N PRO A 42 -9.27 -7.38 2.09
CA PRO A 42 -8.24 -8.02 1.27
C PRO A 42 -8.72 -9.38 0.75
N SER A 43 -8.56 -9.61 -0.55
CA SER A 43 -8.65 -10.95 -1.13
C SER A 43 -7.29 -11.63 -1.07
N TYR A 44 -7.28 -12.95 -0.89
CA TYR A 44 -6.09 -13.81 -0.93
C TYR A 44 -6.12 -14.64 -2.22
#